data_AF-A0A179IAV3-F1
#
_entry.id   AF-A0A179IAV3-F1
#
_cell.length_a   1.000
_cell.length_b   1.000
_cell.length_c   1.000
_cell.angle_alpha   90.00
_cell.angle_beta   90.00
_cell.angle_gamma   90.00
#
_symmetry.space_group_name_H-M   'P 1'
#
loop_
_entity.id
_entity.type
_entity.pdbx_description
1 polymer ?
#
loop_
_entity_poly.entity_id
_entity_poly.type
_entity_poly.pdbx_seq_one_letter_code
_entity_poly.pdbx_strand_id
1 'polypeptide(L)'
;MLRKLYPHVYWGAISSSGVTAAVESFWQYHEAFRHFAPAGCSDAQQALIDIVDTILFSGQRDEVDDLKKMFHLDGLEDDEFGHVISGPLSGLQSTNWATEDDADAVAFYCAAITSTARLFASTAHLQDKAMHFTKLGGHGRHHKQRSAQLLNWAGYTRNMNKKAKSSSCKGLTNAECYSQRHIADEPVISNDMYRPWLWQTCTEWGYFQNGEHVPKDRLPLLSRAVTVEYTSSNCRRFFNITTPPNVDIINKHGGFNFSYPRLAIIDGKQDPWRAATPHADGQPDRASTTSEPYLMIDWGVHHWDEFGPRPNLDEEGLPPKQVVDNQQQQVEFVKAWLKDWHDENKQDEESKESKAEEDGFVEL
;
A
#
# COMPACT_ATOMS: atom_id res chain seq x y z
N MET A 1 5.05 16.11 9.00
CA MET A 1 4.45 16.89 10.12
C MET A 1 5.43 17.76 10.89
N LEU A 2 6.60 17.24 11.32
CA LEU A 2 7.57 17.96 12.17
C LEU A 2 7.91 19.37 11.67
N ARG A 3 8.19 19.51 10.37
CA ARG A 3 8.48 20.81 9.75
C ARG A 3 7.38 21.87 9.94
N LYS A 4 6.10 21.46 9.89
CA LYS A 4 4.95 22.37 10.03
C LYS A 4 4.64 22.74 11.48
N LEU A 5 4.83 21.79 12.41
CA LEU A 5 4.48 21.98 13.83
C LEU A 5 5.61 22.59 14.66
N TYR A 6 6.85 22.32 14.27
CA TYR A 6 8.04 22.78 14.98
C TYR A 6 9.00 23.47 14.00
N PRO A 7 8.56 24.56 13.32
CA PRO A 7 9.34 25.17 12.25
C PRO A 7 10.64 25.85 12.73
N HIS A 8 10.76 26.11 14.03
CA HIS A 8 11.97 26.64 14.66
C HIS A 8 13.00 25.55 15.00
N VAL A 9 12.58 24.28 15.05
CA VAL A 9 13.47 23.13 15.30
C VAL A 9 13.89 22.50 13.99
N TYR A 10 12.94 22.30 13.07
CA TYR A 10 13.18 21.66 11.78
C TYR A 10 13.16 22.69 10.68
N TRP A 11 14.33 23.01 10.13
CA TRP A 11 14.46 24.04 9.11
C TRP A 11 13.79 23.67 7.78
N GLY A 12 13.92 22.41 7.37
CA GLY A 12 13.30 21.82 6.19
C GLY A 12 12.97 20.35 6.40
N ALA A 13 12.14 19.76 5.54
CA ALA A 13 11.86 18.32 5.54
C ALA A 13 11.59 17.80 4.13
N ILE A 14 11.94 16.54 3.90
CA ILE A 14 11.57 15.77 2.70
C ILE A 14 10.62 14.68 3.15
N SER A 15 9.49 14.57 2.47
CA SER A 15 8.46 13.56 2.71
C SER A 15 8.39 12.65 1.49
N SER A 16 9.27 11.64 1.44
CA SER A 16 9.25 10.62 0.39
C SER A 16 8.21 9.54 0.71
N SER A 17 7.23 9.37 -0.19
CA SER A 17 6.10 8.45 -0.02
C SER A 17 5.37 8.60 1.31
N GLY A 18 5.46 9.81 1.88
CA GLY A 18 5.01 10.11 3.22
C GLY A 18 3.53 10.40 3.22
N VAL A 19 2.75 9.47 3.76
CA VAL A 19 1.29 9.63 3.91
C VAL A 19 0.97 10.80 4.84
N THR A 20 0.13 11.71 4.36
CA THR A 20 -0.26 12.94 5.09
C THR A 20 -1.75 12.99 5.39
N ALA A 21 -2.55 12.17 4.72
CA ALA A 21 -3.97 12.02 4.94
C ALA A 21 -4.28 10.70 5.65
N ALA A 22 -4.84 10.77 6.85
CA ALA A 22 -5.43 9.62 7.51
C ALA A 22 -6.76 9.26 6.84
N VAL A 23 -6.97 7.97 6.53
CA VAL A 23 -8.11 7.48 5.74
C VAL A 23 -8.64 6.21 6.40
N GLU A 24 -9.83 6.25 7.02
CA GLU A 24 -10.41 5.06 7.69
C GLU A 24 -10.58 3.87 6.73
N SER A 25 -11.43 4.03 5.71
CA SER A 25 -11.71 3.04 4.68
C SER A 25 -10.83 3.29 3.47
N PHE A 26 -9.89 2.38 3.20
CA PHE A 26 -8.80 2.64 2.27
C PHE A 26 -8.75 1.66 1.09
N TRP A 27 -9.87 1.57 0.36
CA TRP A 27 -9.96 0.78 -0.87
C TRP A 27 -9.08 1.34 -1.99
N GLN A 28 -8.79 2.64 -1.98
CA GLN A 28 -8.00 3.36 -2.99
C GLN A 28 -6.56 2.86 -3.06
N TYR A 29 -6.04 2.23 -2.00
CA TYR A 29 -4.72 1.60 -1.96
C TYR A 29 -4.49 0.67 -3.18
N HIS A 30 -5.54 -0.04 -3.60
CA HIS A 30 -5.45 -0.99 -4.71
C HIS A 30 -5.57 -0.34 -6.09
N GLU A 31 -5.91 0.95 -6.22
CA GLU A 31 -6.03 1.60 -7.52
C GLU A 31 -4.67 1.74 -8.23
N ALA A 32 -3.57 1.80 -7.48
CA ALA A 32 -2.23 1.71 -8.07
C ALA A 32 -2.05 0.39 -8.85
N PHE A 33 -2.48 -0.74 -8.26
CA PHE A 33 -2.49 -2.03 -8.97
C PHE A 33 -3.43 -2.00 -10.18
N ARG A 34 -4.59 -1.35 -10.06
CA ARG A 34 -5.54 -1.23 -11.18
C ARG A 34 -4.90 -0.58 -12.40
N HIS A 35 -4.13 0.47 -12.17
CA HIS A 35 -3.58 1.33 -13.22
C HIS A 35 -2.21 0.89 -13.71
N PHE A 36 -1.39 0.26 -12.86
CA PHE A 36 0.03 0.04 -13.14
C PHE A 36 0.48 -1.42 -13.09
N ALA A 37 -0.40 -2.36 -12.72
CA ALA A 37 -0.05 -3.78 -12.82
C ALA A 37 0.32 -4.18 -14.26
N PRO A 38 1.17 -5.22 -14.46
CA PRO A 38 1.49 -5.76 -15.77
C PRO A 38 0.27 -5.97 -16.67
N ALA A 39 0.47 -5.81 -17.98
CA ALA A 39 -0.61 -5.83 -18.97
C ALA A 39 -1.58 -7.02 -18.78
N GLY A 40 -2.88 -6.72 -18.69
CA GLY A 40 -3.94 -7.71 -18.50
C GLY A 40 -4.10 -8.26 -17.08
N CYS A 41 -3.17 -7.96 -16.15
CA CYS A 41 -3.22 -8.47 -14.78
C CYS A 41 -4.38 -7.87 -13.98
N SER A 42 -4.54 -6.55 -14.03
CA SER A 42 -5.66 -5.84 -13.42
C SER A 42 -7.02 -6.32 -13.96
N ASP A 43 -7.14 -6.54 -15.28
CA ASP A 43 -8.37 -7.05 -15.91
C ASP A 43 -8.68 -8.50 -15.52
N ALA A 44 -7.64 -9.34 -15.40
CA ALA A 44 -7.80 -10.70 -14.88
C ALA A 44 -8.25 -10.68 -13.42
N GLN A 45 -7.58 -9.88 -12.58
CA GLN A 45 -7.89 -9.83 -11.15
C GLN A 45 -9.33 -9.37 -10.90
N GLN A 46 -9.76 -8.28 -11.54
CA GLN A 46 -11.14 -7.78 -11.43
C GLN A 46 -12.17 -8.84 -11.83
N ALA A 47 -11.96 -9.52 -12.98
CA ALA A 47 -12.89 -10.54 -13.46
C ALA A 47 -12.91 -11.78 -12.56
N LEU A 48 -11.77 -12.19 -12.01
CA LEU A 48 -11.67 -13.33 -11.12
C LEU A 48 -12.31 -13.05 -9.76
N ILE A 49 -12.12 -11.85 -9.22
CA ILE A 49 -12.81 -11.41 -7.99
C ILE A 49 -14.31 -11.30 -8.21
N ASP A 50 -14.77 -10.81 -9.36
CA ASP A 50 -16.19 -10.77 -9.70
C ASP A 50 -16.83 -12.17 -9.75
N ILE A 51 -16.11 -13.18 -10.27
CA ILE A 51 -16.53 -14.59 -10.20
C ILE A 51 -16.62 -15.06 -8.74
N VAL A 52 -15.59 -14.78 -7.94
CA VAL A 52 -15.54 -15.16 -6.52
C VAL A 52 -16.70 -14.52 -5.76
N ASP A 53 -16.86 -13.21 -5.84
CA ASP A 53 -17.91 -12.46 -5.13
C ASP A 53 -19.31 -12.95 -5.54
N THR A 54 -19.54 -13.19 -6.83
CA THR A 54 -20.83 -13.75 -7.29
C THR A 54 -21.16 -15.06 -6.58
N ILE A 55 -20.17 -15.92 -6.35
CA ILE A 55 -20.35 -17.20 -5.66
C ILE A 55 -20.52 -16.99 -4.15
N LEU A 56 -19.64 -16.20 -3.52
CA LEU A 56 -19.71 -15.89 -2.08
C LEU A 56 -21.08 -15.30 -1.69
N PHE A 57 -21.62 -14.40 -2.52
CA PHE A 57 -22.91 -13.75 -2.28
C PHE A 57 -24.12 -14.48 -2.88
N SER A 58 -23.95 -15.68 -3.44
CA SER A 58 -25.04 -16.43 -4.11
C SER A 58 -26.07 -17.03 -3.15
N GLY A 59 -25.75 -17.15 -1.86
CA GLY A 59 -26.52 -17.92 -0.88
C GLY A 59 -26.39 -19.44 -1.01
N GLN A 60 -25.63 -19.94 -2.00
CA GLN A 60 -25.42 -21.37 -2.24
C GLN A 60 -24.17 -21.87 -1.49
N ARG A 61 -24.36 -22.29 -0.23
CA ARG A 61 -23.26 -22.72 0.65
C ARG A 61 -22.37 -23.81 0.04
N ASP A 62 -22.96 -24.78 -0.66
CA ASP A 62 -22.20 -25.85 -1.31
C ASP A 62 -21.24 -25.31 -2.39
N GLU A 63 -21.65 -24.29 -3.15
CA GLU A 63 -20.80 -23.65 -4.17
C GLU A 63 -19.69 -22.82 -3.53
N VAL A 64 -19.98 -22.14 -2.41
CA VAL A 64 -18.98 -21.40 -1.62
C VAL A 64 -17.93 -22.35 -1.07
N ASP A 65 -18.34 -23.47 -0.48
CA ASP A 65 -17.44 -24.48 0.06
C ASP A 65 -16.57 -25.10 -1.03
N ASP A 66 -17.16 -25.42 -2.18
CA ASP A 66 -16.42 -25.94 -3.32
C ASP A 66 -15.43 -24.92 -3.90
N LEU A 67 -15.77 -23.63 -3.88
CA LEU A 67 -14.86 -22.55 -4.28
C LEU A 67 -13.67 -22.48 -3.32
N LYS A 68 -13.90 -22.46 -2.00
CA LYS A 68 -12.81 -22.42 -1.01
C LYS A 68 -11.91 -23.66 -1.09
N LYS A 69 -12.51 -24.85 -1.29
CA LYS A 69 -11.77 -26.10 -1.57
C LYS A 69 -10.97 -26.03 -2.86
N MET A 70 -11.46 -25.37 -3.91
CA MET A 70 -10.69 -25.13 -5.14
C MET A 70 -9.38 -24.39 -4.84
N PHE A 71 -9.30 -23.55 -3.82
CA PHE A 71 -8.06 -22.84 -3.45
C PHE A 71 -7.25 -23.54 -2.33
N HIS A 72 -7.73 -24.67 -1.77
CA HIS A 72 -7.23 -25.28 -0.53
C HIS A 72 -7.26 -24.29 0.66
N LEU A 73 -8.34 -23.51 0.74
CA LEU A 73 -8.60 -22.55 1.81
C LEU A 73 -9.95 -22.83 2.48
N ASP A 74 -10.38 -24.09 2.46
CA ASP A 74 -11.48 -24.56 3.27
C ASP A 74 -11.23 -24.28 4.77
N GLY A 75 -12.32 -23.98 5.48
CA GLY A 75 -12.29 -23.58 6.89
C GLY A 75 -12.10 -22.07 7.15
N LEU A 76 -11.87 -21.25 6.12
CA LEU A 76 -11.88 -19.80 6.26
C LEU A 76 -13.28 -19.22 6.10
N GLU A 77 -13.56 -18.13 6.82
CA GLU A 77 -14.73 -17.28 6.57
C GLU A 77 -14.62 -16.57 5.20
N ASP A 78 -15.72 -16.02 4.69
CA ASP A 78 -15.75 -15.41 3.33
C ASP A 78 -14.80 -14.20 3.22
N ASP A 79 -14.71 -13.39 4.28
CA ASP A 79 -13.82 -12.23 4.36
C ASP A 79 -12.34 -12.62 4.44
N GLU A 80 -12.00 -13.63 5.22
CA GLU A 80 -10.67 -14.22 5.32
C GLU A 80 -10.23 -14.83 4.00
N PHE A 81 -11.13 -15.59 3.35
CA PHE A 81 -10.87 -16.17 2.05
C PHE A 81 -10.60 -15.06 1.02
N GLY A 82 -11.48 -14.05 0.94
CA GLY A 82 -11.32 -12.90 0.04
C GLY A 82 -10.03 -12.12 0.27
N HIS A 83 -9.61 -11.97 1.52
CA HIS A 83 -8.35 -11.31 1.89
C HIS A 83 -7.13 -12.14 1.46
N VAL A 84 -7.09 -13.43 1.79
CA VAL A 84 -5.93 -14.30 1.50
C VAL A 84 -5.66 -14.42 0.00
N ILE A 85 -6.71 -14.62 -0.81
CA ILE A 85 -6.53 -14.81 -2.27
C ILE A 85 -6.06 -13.53 -3.00
N SER A 86 -6.23 -12.37 -2.36
CA SER A 86 -5.86 -11.05 -2.88
C SER A 86 -4.57 -10.50 -2.25
N GLY A 87 -3.98 -11.22 -1.29
CA GLY A 87 -2.72 -10.83 -0.65
C GLY A 87 -1.58 -10.45 -1.63
N PRO A 88 -1.40 -11.14 -2.77
CA PRO A 88 -0.32 -10.80 -3.72
C PRO A 88 -0.37 -9.37 -4.28
N LEU A 89 -1.52 -8.68 -4.25
CA LEU A 89 -1.66 -7.32 -4.76
C LEU A 89 -0.80 -6.31 -3.98
N SER A 90 -0.57 -6.55 -2.68
CA SER A 90 0.28 -5.67 -1.86
C SER A 90 1.74 -5.70 -2.29
N GLY A 91 2.17 -6.75 -3.00
CA GLY A 91 3.53 -6.91 -3.50
C GLY A 91 3.96 -5.83 -4.49
N LEU A 92 3.01 -5.09 -5.09
CA LEU A 92 3.33 -3.94 -5.94
C LEU A 92 4.21 -2.93 -5.19
N GLN A 93 3.86 -2.63 -3.93
CA GLN A 93 4.60 -1.68 -3.06
C GLN A 93 6.08 -2.06 -2.91
N SER A 94 6.40 -3.36 -2.97
CA SER A 94 7.74 -3.90 -2.77
C SER A 94 8.58 -3.97 -4.04
N THR A 95 8.08 -3.48 -5.18
CA THR A 95 8.89 -3.40 -6.40
C THR A 95 9.86 -2.22 -6.32
N ASN A 96 11.08 -2.42 -6.84
CA ASN A 96 12.16 -1.46 -6.71
C ASN A 96 13.06 -1.42 -7.95
N TRP A 97 13.74 -0.29 -8.15
CA TRP A 97 14.81 -0.20 -9.14
C TRP A 97 16.15 -0.73 -8.58
N ALA A 98 16.34 -0.67 -7.26
CA ALA A 98 17.49 -1.27 -6.60
C ALA A 98 17.32 -2.79 -6.59
N THR A 99 18.18 -3.48 -7.33
CA THR A 99 18.00 -4.90 -7.71
C THR A 99 17.97 -5.84 -6.52
N GLU A 100 18.66 -5.50 -5.43
CA GLU A 100 18.69 -6.26 -4.19
C GLU A 100 17.45 -6.08 -3.31
N ASP A 101 16.67 -5.02 -3.56
CA ASP A 101 15.44 -4.70 -2.82
C ASP A 101 14.18 -4.93 -3.67
N ASP A 102 14.32 -5.29 -4.96
CA ASP A 102 13.20 -5.52 -5.87
C ASP A 102 12.52 -6.88 -5.61
N ALA A 103 11.23 -6.85 -5.28
CA ALA A 103 10.44 -8.03 -5.02
C ALA A 103 9.73 -8.56 -6.28
N ASP A 104 9.82 -9.87 -6.52
CA ASP A 104 9.26 -10.55 -7.70
C ASP A 104 7.80 -11.07 -7.52
N ALA A 105 7.26 -10.97 -6.31
CA ALA A 105 6.03 -11.67 -5.93
C ALA A 105 4.83 -11.29 -6.80
N VAL A 106 4.68 -9.98 -7.08
CA VAL A 106 3.59 -9.45 -7.91
C VAL A 106 3.76 -9.86 -9.38
N ALA A 107 4.99 -9.96 -9.88
CA ALA A 107 5.27 -10.38 -11.25
C ALA A 107 4.86 -11.84 -11.49
N PHE A 108 5.25 -12.74 -10.59
CA PHE A 108 4.85 -14.15 -10.67
C PHE A 108 3.35 -14.35 -10.51
N TYR A 109 2.72 -13.57 -9.62
CA TYR A 109 1.28 -13.57 -9.46
C TYR A 109 0.57 -13.13 -10.75
N CYS A 110 0.98 -12.01 -11.34
CA CYS A 110 0.42 -11.51 -12.59
C CYS A 110 0.62 -12.49 -13.74
N ALA A 111 1.81 -13.09 -13.87
CA ALA A 111 2.06 -14.13 -14.87
C ALA A 111 1.12 -15.33 -14.69
N ALA A 112 0.81 -15.70 -13.44
CA ALA A 112 -0.11 -16.80 -13.16
C ALA A 112 -1.55 -16.48 -13.60
N ILE A 113 -2.10 -15.35 -13.17
CA ILE A 113 -3.51 -15.03 -13.39
C ILE A 113 -3.81 -14.49 -14.80
N THR A 114 -2.80 -14.02 -15.54
CA THR A 114 -2.98 -13.60 -16.93
C THR A 114 -2.91 -14.76 -17.91
N SER A 115 -2.12 -15.79 -17.60
CA SER A 115 -1.89 -16.93 -18.48
C SER A 115 -3.18 -17.70 -18.80
N THR A 116 -3.36 -18.00 -20.09
CA THR A 116 -4.39 -18.92 -20.59
C THR A 116 -3.88 -20.36 -20.73
N ALA A 117 -2.56 -20.56 -20.59
CA ALA A 117 -1.98 -21.89 -20.49
C ALA A 117 -2.18 -22.41 -19.07
N ARG A 118 -2.33 -23.74 -18.92
CA ARG A 118 -2.40 -24.35 -17.59
C ARG A 118 -1.01 -24.40 -16.98
N LEU A 119 -0.77 -23.60 -15.96
CA LEU A 119 0.52 -23.51 -15.28
C LEU A 119 0.65 -24.54 -14.13
N PHE A 120 -0.47 -24.95 -13.55
CA PHE A 120 -0.51 -25.88 -12.43
C PHE A 120 -1.23 -27.18 -12.82
N ALA A 121 -0.47 -28.25 -13.06
CA ALA A 121 -1.06 -29.55 -13.40
C ALA A 121 -1.98 -30.09 -12.29
N SER A 122 -1.73 -29.71 -11.04
CA SER A 122 -2.52 -30.09 -9.87
C SER A 122 -3.97 -29.59 -9.91
N THR A 123 -4.30 -28.58 -10.73
CA THR A 123 -5.67 -28.07 -10.88
C THR A 123 -6.38 -28.61 -12.12
N ALA A 124 -5.74 -29.47 -12.93
CA ALA A 124 -6.31 -29.98 -14.17
C ALA A 124 -7.66 -30.70 -14.00
N HIS A 125 -7.83 -31.44 -12.91
CA HIS A 125 -9.06 -32.18 -12.61
C HIS A 125 -10.26 -31.28 -12.24
N LEU A 126 -10.02 -29.98 -12.04
CA LEU A 126 -11.05 -29.00 -11.66
C LEU A 126 -11.59 -28.22 -12.85
N GLN A 127 -11.24 -28.61 -14.09
CA GLN A 127 -11.60 -27.89 -15.31
C GLN A 127 -13.11 -27.64 -15.43
N ASP A 128 -13.93 -28.67 -15.20
CA ASP A 128 -15.39 -28.55 -15.30
C ASP A 128 -15.95 -27.64 -14.21
N LYS A 129 -15.43 -27.74 -12.98
CA LYS A 129 -15.83 -26.86 -11.87
C LYS A 129 -15.43 -25.40 -12.13
N ALA A 130 -14.23 -25.15 -12.66
CA ALA A 130 -13.79 -23.80 -13.01
C ALA A 130 -14.64 -23.21 -14.15
N MET A 131 -15.03 -24.01 -15.15
CA MET A 131 -15.96 -23.58 -16.19
C MET A 131 -17.35 -23.28 -15.63
N HIS A 132 -17.83 -24.08 -14.67
CA HIS A 132 -19.08 -23.84 -13.96
C HIS A 132 -19.07 -22.51 -13.21
N PHE A 133 -18.07 -22.29 -12.35
CA PHE A 133 -17.90 -21.02 -11.61
C PHE A 133 -17.80 -19.81 -12.53
N THR A 134 -17.04 -19.93 -13.62
CA THR A 134 -16.92 -18.86 -14.61
C THR A 134 -18.26 -18.51 -15.25
N LYS A 135 -19.13 -19.49 -15.50
CA LYS A 135 -20.47 -19.26 -16.03
C LYS A 135 -21.39 -18.63 -14.99
N LEU A 136 -21.34 -19.10 -13.73
CA LEU A 136 -22.10 -18.52 -12.62
C LEU A 136 -21.74 -17.04 -12.42
N GLY A 137 -20.46 -16.69 -12.47
CA GLY A 137 -19.98 -15.31 -12.39
C GLY A 137 -20.32 -14.43 -13.60
N GLY A 138 -21.13 -14.88 -14.57
CA GLY A 138 -21.50 -14.07 -15.74
C GLY A 138 -20.41 -13.97 -16.82
N HIS A 139 -19.27 -14.63 -16.66
CA HIS A 139 -18.15 -14.60 -17.63
C HIS A 139 -18.24 -15.69 -18.71
N GLY A 140 -19.45 -16.18 -19.00
CA GLY A 140 -19.70 -17.29 -19.94
C GLY A 140 -19.17 -17.06 -21.36
N ARG A 141 -19.12 -15.81 -21.84
CA ARG A 141 -18.56 -15.48 -23.17
C ARG A 141 -17.05 -15.70 -23.25
N HIS A 142 -16.35 -15.53 -22.12
CA HIS A 142 -14.90 -15.71 -22.00
C HIS A 142 -14.54 -16.98 -21.20
N HIS A 143 -15.45 -17.97 -21.16
CA HIS A 143 -15.34 -19.10 -20.23
C HIS A 143 -14.03 -19.88 -20.35
N LYS A 144 -13.48 -20.05 -21.56
CA LYS A 144 -12.19 -20.74 -21.76
C LYS A 144 -11.03 -19.97 -21.12
N GLN A 145 -10.96 -18.66 -21.35
CA GLN A 145 -9.92 -17.81 -20.79
C GLN A 145 -10.06 -17.72 -19.26
N ARG A 146 -11.25 -17.34 -18.78
CA ARG A 146 -11.47 -17.08 -17.34
C ARG A 146 -11.39 -18.35 -16.50
N SER A 147 -11.84 -19.51 -17.01
CA SER A 147 -11.64 -20.77 -16.28
C SER A 147 -10.17 -21.18 -16.21
N ALA A 148 -9.37 -20.98 -17.27
CA ALA A 148 -7.93 -21.23 -17.23
C ALA A 148 -7.23 -20.32 -16.20
N GLN A 149 -7.57 -19.03 -16.19
CA GLN A 149 -7.04 -18.06 -15.23
C GLN A 149 -7.45 -18.39 -13.79
N LEU A 150 -8.70 -18.79 -13.56
CA LEU A 150 -9.20 -19.23 -12.24
C LEU A 150 -8.44 -20.46 -11.74
N LEU A 151 -8.19 -21.44 -12.61
CA LEU A 151 -7.38 -22.63 -12.26
C LEU A 151 -5.93 -22.28 -11.94
N ASN A 152 -5.35 -21.31 -12.66
CA ASN A 152 -4.00 -20.85 -12.39
C ASN A 152 -3.92 -20.07 -11.07
N TRP A 153 -4.91 -19.23 -10.77
CA TRP A 153 -4.99 -18.51 -9.50
C TRP A 153 -5.16 -19.46 -8.31
N ALA A 154 -6.04 -20.46 -8.45
CA ALA A 154 -6.18 -21.53 -7.46
C ALA A 154 -4.85 -22.30 -7.29
N GLY A 155 -4.17 -22.65 -8.38
CA GLY A 155 -2.88 -23.33 -8.35
C GLY A 155 -1.78 -22.52 -7.65
N TYR A 156 -1.70 -21.22 -7.96
CA TYR A 156 -0.77 -20.27 -7.32
C TYR A 156 -1.04 -20.19 -5.81
N THR A 157 -2.30 -20.00 -5.42
CA THR A 157 -2.71 -19.90 -4.00
C THR A 157 -2.42 -21.19 -3.24
N ARG A 158 -2.71 -22.36 -3.83
CA ARG A 158 -2.37 -23.67 -3.26
C ARG A 158 -0.87 -23.81 -3.03
N ASN A 159 -0.04 -23.33 -3.97
CA ASN A 159 1.41 -23.36 -3.83
C ASN A 159 1.91 -22.41 -2.73
N MET A 160 1.33 -21.22 -2.61
CA MET A 160 1.60 -20.29 -1.51
C MET A 160 1.22 -20.91 -0.16
N ASN A 161 0.04 -21.52 -0.05
CA ASN A 161 -0.38 -22.22 1.17
C ASN A 161 0.57 -23.38 1.50
N LYS A 162 0.94 -24.20 0.51
CA LYS A 162 1.93 -25.28 0.70
C LYS A 162 3.25 -24.75 1.26
N LYS A 163 3.77 -23.63 0.72
CA LYS A 163 5.00 -22.99 1.24
C LYS A 163 4.81 -22.53 2.69
N ALA A 164 3.71 -21.84 3.01
CA ALA A 164 3.40 -21.43 4.38
C ALA A 164 3.34 -22.62 5.35
N LYS A 165 2.66 -23.72 4.97
CA LYS A 165 2.60 -24.96 5.77
C LYS A 165 3.95 -25.66 5.96
N SER A 166 4.95 -25.33 5.14
CA SER A 166 6.32 -25.81 5.31
C SER A 166 7.19 -24.91 6.18
N SER A 167 6.73 -23.69 6.48
CA SER A 167 7.45 -22.68 7.25
C SER A 167 6.56 -22.06 8.34
N SER A 168 6.03 -20.86 8.13
CA SER A 168 5.33 -20.04 9.13
C SER A 168 4.06 -20.66 9.69
N CYS A 169 3.42 -21.56 8.94
CA CYS A 169 2.18 -22.24 9.33
C CYS A 169 2.35 -23.75 9.51
N LYS A 170 3.55 -24.19 9.86
CA LYS A 170 3.85 -25.61 10.04
C LYS A 170 2.99 -26.22 11.16
N GLY A 171 2.21 -27.25 10.81
CA GLY A 171 1.35 -27.98 11.74
C GLY A 171 0.01 -27.30 12.05
N LEU A 172 -0.26 -26.12 11.49
CA LEU A 172 -1.52 -25.39 11.69
C LEU A 172 -2.56 -25.77 10.63
N THR A 173 -3.85 -25.70 10.98
CA THR A 173 -4.97 -25.68 10.02
C THR A 173 -4.99 -24.35 9.23
N ASN A 174 -5.80 -24.26 8.17
CA ASN A 174 -5.93 -23.01 7.42
C ASN A 174 -6.48 -21.88 8.30
N ALA A 175 -7.50 -22.17 9.12
CA ALA A 175 -8.07 -21.21 10.06
C ALA A 175 -6.99 -20.71 11.03
N GLU A 176 -6.25 -21.60 11.68
CA GLU A 176 -5.16 -21.20 12.60
C GLU A 176 -4.02 -20.42 11.93
N CYS A 177 -3.78 -20.63 10.64
CA CYS A 177 -2.71 -19.98 9.89
C CYS A 177 -3.10 -18.58 9.37
N TYR A 178 -4.34 -18.41 8.91
CA TYR A 178 -4.76 -17.22 8.16
C TYR A 178 -5.85 -16.39 8.85
N SER A 179 -6.63 -17.00 9.73
CA SER A 179 -7.72 -16.29 10.41
C SER A 179 -7.18 -15.42 11.54
N GLN A 180 -7.46 -14.13 11.45
CA GLN A 180 -7.24 -13.20 12.56
C GLN A 180 -8.12 -13.54 13.79
N ARG A 181 -9.17 -14.36 13.62
CA ARG A 181 -10.06 -14.80 14.69
C ARG A 181 -9.48 -15.96 15.51
N HIS A 182 -8.53 -16.71 14.94
CA HIS A 182 -7.91 -17.88 15.57
C HIS A 182 -6.54 -17.61 16.21
N ILE A 183 -5.94 -16.46 15.94
CA ILE A 183 -4.72 -16.06 16.65
C ILE A 183 -5.10 -15.92 18.15
N ALA A 184 -4.25 -16.40 19.05
CA ALA A 184 -4.49 -16.28 20.49
C ALA A 184 -4.30 -14.82 20.96
N ASP A 185 -5.09 -14.38 21.93
CA ASP A 185 -4.88 -13.10 22.61
C ASP A 185 -3.58 -13.17 23.43
N GLU A 186 -2.45 -12.92 22.78
CA GLU A 186 -1.17 -12.90 23.47
C GLU A 186 -0.97 -11.54 24.14
N PRO A 187 -0.73 -11.48 25.46
CA PRO A 187 -0.39 -10.24 26.15
C PRO A 187 1.07 -9.83 25.90
N VAL A 188 1.88 -10.70 25.28
CA VAL A 188 3.29 -10.42 24.99
C VAL A 188 3.38 -9.36 23.90
N ILE A 189 3.92 -8.20 24.27
CA ILE A 189 4.36 -7.19 23.32
C ILE A 189 5.70 -7.69 22.79
N SER A 190 5.68 -8.36 21.63
CA SER A 190 6.88 -8.59 20.83
C SER A 190 7.48 -7.23 20.44
N ASN A 191 8.80 -7.15 20.35
CA ASN A 191 9.49 -5.94 19.86
C ASN A 191 9.36 -5.77 18.33
N ASP A 192 8.19 -6.10 17.77
CA ASP A 192 7.89 -5.91 16.35
C ASP A 192 7.11 -4.60 16.12
N MET A 193 7.11 -4.15 14.87
CA MET A 193 6.40 -2.93 14.47
C MET A 193 4.89 -3.14 14.35
N TYR A 194 4.39 -4.39 14.39
CA TYR A 194 3.00 -4.68 14.09
C TYR A 194 2.05 -4.07 15.13
N ARG A 195 2.27 -4.31 16.43
CA ARG A 195 1.37 -3.76 17.47
C ARG A 195 1.42 -2.23 17.55
N PRO A 196 2.59 -1.57 17.59
CA PRO A 196 2.65 -0.11 17.61
C PRO A 196 2.01 0.53 16.37
N TRP A 197 2.23 -0.04 15.19
CA TRP A 197 1.60 0.45 13.97
C TRP A 197 0.08 0.22 13.98
N LEU A 198 -0.36 -0.97 14.38
CA LEU A 198 -1.78 -1.27 14.51
C LEU A 198 -2.46 -0.33 15.52
N TRP A 199 -1.82 0.01 16.64
CA TRP A 199 -2.37 0.99 17.57
C TRP A 199 -2.64 2.34 16.89
N GLN A 200 -1.67 2.83 16.10
CA GLN A 200 -1.80 4.09 15.36
C GLN A 200 -2.94 4.03 14.32
N THR A 201 -3.06 2.92 13.59
CA THR A 201 -4.17 2.74 12.62
C THR A 201 -5.53 2.65 13.31
N CYS A 202 -5.61 1.96 14.44
CA CYS A 202 -6.84 1.82 15.22
C CYS A 202 -7.29 3.11 15.90
N THR A 203 -6.39 4.07 16.14
CA THR A 203 -6.70 5.29 16.91
C THR A 203 -6.76 6.55 16.05
N GLU A 204 -5.82 6.74 15.13
CA GLU A 204 -5.60 8.04 14.46
C GLU A 204 -5.52 7.94 12.93
N TRP A 205 -5.08 6.83 12.36
CA TRP A 205 -4.75 6.77 10.93
C TRP A 205 -5.74 6.02 10.03
N GLY A 206 -6.33 4.93 10.52
CA GLY A 206 -7.13 4.02 9.70
C GLY A 206 -6.28 3.15 8.78
N TYR A 207 -6.47 3.28 7.47
CA TYR A 207 -5.88 2.47 6.41
C TYR A 207 -6.43 1.04 6.34
N PHE A 208 -7.69 0.86 6.72
CA PHE A 208 -8.37 -0.42 6.60
C PHE A 208 -8.72 -0.69 5.14
N GLN A 209 -7.83 -1.38 4.44
CA GLN A 209 -8.01 -1.83 3.06
C GLN A 209 -9.24 -2.75 2.97
N ASN A 210 -10.10 -2.52 2.00
CA ASN A 210 -11.36 -3.27 1.89
C ASN A 210 -11.88 -3.27 0.44
N GLY A 211 -12.69 -4.28 0.11
CA GLY A 211 -13.39 -4.35 -1.16
C GLY A 211 -14.80 -3.76 -1.08
N GLU A 212 -15.40 -3.72 0.12
CA GLU A 212 -16.80 -3.33 0.30
C GLU A 212 -17.11 -1.90 -0.19
N HIS A 213 -16.16 -0.96 0.00
CA HIS A 213 -16.34 0.46 -0.35
C HIS A 213 -15.90 0.82 -1.78
N VAL A 214 -15.43 -0.14 -2.59
CA VAL A 214 -15.13 0.13 -3.99
C VAL A 214 -16.41 0.62 -4.70
N PRO A 215 -16.37 1.73 -5.45
CA PRO A 215 -17.53 2.26 -6.17
C PRO A 215 -18.27 1.21 -7.00
N LYS A 216 -19.61 1.31 -7.06
CA LYS A 216 -20.46 0.31 -7.76
C LYS A 216 -20.34 0.36 -9.29
N ASP A 217 -19.72 1.41 -9.82
CA ASP A 217 -19.49 1.60 -11.26
C ASP A 217 -18.27 0.82 -11.79
N ARG A 218 -17.53 0.14 -10.90
CA ARG A 218 -16.35 -0.66 -11.26
C ARG A 218 -16.28 -1.97 -10.48
N LEU A 219 -15.57 -2.93 -11.05
CA LEU A 219 -15.26 -4.19 -10.38
C LEU A 219 -14.15 -3.98 -9.34
N PRO A 220 -14.24 -4.63 -8.17
CA PRO A 220 -13.23 -4.49 -7.13
C PRO A 220 -12.01 -5.38 -7.42
N LEU A 221 -10.85 -4.98 -6.89
CA LEU A 221 -9.61 -5.77 -6.95
C LEU A 221 -9.45 -6.69 -5.73
N LEU A 222 -10.17 -6.40 -4.66
CA LEU A 222 -10.27 -7.16 -3.42
C LEU A 222 -11.74 -7.57 -3.27
N SER A 223 -12.02 -8.78 -2.80
CA SER A 223 -13.41 -9.24 -2.63
C SER A 223 -14.22 -8.27 -1.77
N ARG A 224 -15.48 -8.01 -2.13
CA ARG A 224 -16.38 -7.19 -1.31
C ARG A 224 -16.72 -7.83 0.03
N ALA A 225 -16.44 -9.12 0.21
CA ALA A 225 -16.51 -9.75 1.53
C ALA A 225 -15.46 -9.19 2.49
N VAL A 226 -14.36 -8.63 2.00
CA VAL A 226 -13.36 -7.97 2.84
C VAL A 226 -13.87 -6.59 3.24
N THR A 227 -14.36 -6.49 4.47
CA THR A 227 -14.95 -5.29 5.05
C THR A 227 -13.96 -4.53 5.93
N VAL A 228 -14.27 -3.27 6.25
CA VAL A 228 -13.58 -2.49 7.29
C VAL A 228 -13.72 -3.15 8.65
N GLU A 229 -14.86 -3.77 8.96
CA GLU A 229 -15.03 -4.53 10.21
C GLU A 229 -14.02 -5.67 10.31
N TYR A 230 -13.81 -6.43 9.22
CA TYR A 230 -12.83 -7.50 9.20
C TYR A 230 -11.40 -6.95 9.33
N THR A 231 -11.02 -5.95 8.53
CA THR A 231 -9.64 -5.43 8.53
C THR A 231 -9.29 -4.57 9.75
N SER A 232 -10.29 -4.11 10.50
CA SER A 232 -10.11 -3.49 11.83
C SER A 232 -10.33 -4.44 13.01
N SER A 233 -10.60 -5.74 12.77
CA SER A 233 -10.96 -6.68 13.85
C SER A 233 -9.88 -6.80 14.94
N ASN A 234 -8.61 -6.67 14.57
CA ASN A 234 -7.50 -6.69 15.52
C ASN A 234 -7.45 -5.44 16.43
N CYS A 235 -8.12 -4.33 16.09
CA CYS A 235 -8.28 -3.18 16.98
C CYS A 235 -9.09 -3.54 18.22
N ARG A 236 -10.22 -4.23 18.02
CA ARG A 236 -11.05 -4.73 19.12
C ARG A 236 -10.30 -5.75 19.94
N ARG A 237 -9.63 -6.68 19.25
CA ARG A 237 -9.01 -7.83 19.89
C ARG A 237 -7.79 -7.49 20.74
N PHE A 238 -6.88 -6.67 20.22
CA PHE A 238 -5.65 -6.34 20.97
C PHE A 238 -5.81 -5.12 21.88
N PHE A 239 -6.73 -4.20 21.58
CA PHE A 239 -6.80 -2.90 22.25
C PHE A 239 -8.18 -2.56 22.83
N ASN A 240 -9.17 -3.43 22.64
CA ASN A 240 -10.57 -3.17 23.01
C ASN A 240 -11.14 -1.89 22.36
N ILE A 241 -10.61 -1.51 21.19
CA ILE A 241 -11.10 -0.36 20.41
C ILE A 241 -12.24 -0.85 19.51
N THR A 242 -13.43 -0.30 19.72
CA THR A 242 -14.67 -0.69 19.00
C THR A 242 -15.28 0.45 18.20
N THR A 243 -14.67 1.63 18.26
CA THR A 243 -15.06 2.82 17.51
C THR A 243 -14.10 3.07 16.36
N PRO A 244 -14.54 3.74 15.28
CA PRO A 244 -13.66 4.23 14.23
C PRO A 244 -12.49 5.06 14.76
N PRO A 245 -11.33 5.06 14.07
CA PRO A 245 -10.22 5.94 14.39
C PRO A 245 -10.61 7.41 14.19
N ASN A 246 -10.08 8.30 15.02
CA ASN A 246 -10.29 9.73 14.89
C ASN A 246 -9.28 10.34 13.91
N VAL A 247 -9.55 10.18 12.61
CA VAL A 247 -8.68 10.64 11.52
C VAL A 247 -8.46 12.16 11.50
N ASP A 248 -9.35 12.94 12.11
CA ASP A 248 -9.24 14.39 12.17
C ASP A 248 -8.03 14.87 12.99
N ILE A 249 -7.53 14.04 13.93
CA ILE A 249 -6.32 14.35 14.70
C ILE A 249 -5.12 14.54 13.75
N ILE A 250 -5.04 13.73 12.69
CA ILE A 250 -4.00 13.84 11.67
C ILE A 250 -4.41 14.86 10.61
N ASN A 251 -5.64 14.75 10.09
CA ASN A 251 -6.09 15.52 8.93
C ASN A 251 -6.21 17.03 9.21
N LYS A 252 -6.39 17.46 10.47
CA LYS A 252 -6.37 18.90 10.84
C LYS A 252 -5.06 19.60 10.45
N HIS A 253 -3.99 18.85 10.20
CA HIS A 253 -2.69 19.40 9.81
C HIS A 253 -2.56 19.65 8.30
N GLY A 254 -3.53 19.21 7.50
CA GLY A 254 -3.63 19.48 6.08
C GLY A 254 -4.17 18.31 5.27
N GLY A 255 -3.99 17.07 5.73
CA GLY A 255 -4.44 15.88 5.00
C GLY A 255 -3.92 15.89 3.56
N PHE A 256 -4.80 15.68 2.59
CA PHE A 256 -4.48 15.82 1.17
C PHE A 256 -3.97 17.21 0.77
N ASN A 257 -4.36 18.26 1.50
CA ASN A 257 -3.90 19.63 1.32
C ASN A 257 -2.64 19.97 2.14
N PHE A 258 -1.91 18.97 2.64
CA PHE A 258 -0.69 19.19 3.41
C PHE A 258 0.37 19.92 2.57
N SER A 259 0.81 21.06 3.06
CA SER A 259 1.86 21.93 2.49
C SER A 259 2.42 22.81 3.60
N TYR A 260 3.68 23.22 3.43
CA TYR A 260 4.39 24.17 4.29
C TYR A 260 5.71 24.63 3.62
N PRO A 261 6.22 25.84 3.88
CA PRO A 261 7.53 26.25 3.37
C PRO A 261 8.68 25.34 3.84
N ARG A 262 9.60 25.03 2.91
CA ARG A 262 10.73 24.11 3.08
C ARG A 262 10.28 22.68 3.40
N LEU A 263 9.24 22.23 2.70
CA LEU A 263 8.74 20.86 2.78
C LEU A 263 8.61 20.32 1.36
N ALA A 264 9.37 19.28 1.06
CA ALA A 264 9.20 18.52 -0.17
C ALA A 264 8.18 17.40 0.03
N ILE A 265 7.24 17.27 -0.92
CA ILE A 265 6.38 16.10 -1.07
C ILE A 265 6.86 15.36 -2.31
N ILE A 266 7.29 14.11 -2.14
CA ILE A 266 7.84 13.29 -3.22
C ILE A 266 7.14 11.95 -3.20
N ASP A 267 6.53 11.54 -4.32
CA ASP A 267 5.85 10.25 -4.41
C ASP A 267 6.23 9.50 -5.69
N GLY A 268 6.22 8.18 -5.60
CA GLY A 268 6.21 7.32 -6.79
C GLY A 268 4.83 7.31 -7.44
N LYS A 269 4.77 7.48 -8.76
CA LYS A 269 3.49 7.48 -9.49
C LYS A 269 2.71 6.17 -9.34
N GLN A 270 3.42 5.05 -9.20
CA GLN A 270 2.84 3.72 -9.06
C GLN A 270 2.74 3.26 -7.61
N ASP A 271 3.10 4.10 -6.64
CA ASP A 271 3.02 3.78 -5.21
C ASP A 271 1.55 3.63 -4.76
N PRO A 272 1.14 2.47 -4.21
CA PRO A 272 -0.15 2.31 -3.54
C PRO A 272 -0.44 3.36 -2.46
N TRP A 273 0.58 3.82 -1.73
CA TRP A 273 0.43 4.82 -0.67
C TRP A 273 0.20 6.23 -1.19
N ARG A 274 0.50 6.51 -2.47
CA ARG A 274 0.17 7.79 -3.13
C ARG A 274 -1.28 8.20 -2.93
N ALA A 275 -2.19 7.22 -2.81
CA ALA A 275 -3.61 7.44 -2.54
C ALA A 275 -3.92 8.12 -1.19
N ALA A 276 -2.95 8.21 -0.27
CA ALA A 276 -3.03 8.88 1.04
C ALA A 276 -2.07 10.08 1.16
N THR A 277 -1.60 10.61 0.02
CA THR A 277 -0.70 11.77 -0.04
C THR A 277 -1.33 12.92 -0.81
N PRO A 278 -0.71 14.11 -0.83
CA PRO A 278 -1.17 15.22 -1.64
C PRO A 278 -1.15 14.94 -3.15
N HIS A 279 -0.47 13.87 -3.60
CA HIS A 279 -0.45 13.38 -4.98
C HIS A 279 -1.56 12.35 -5.30
N ALA A 280 -2.49 12.11 -4.38
CA ALA A 280 -3.63 11.22 -4.59
C ALA A 280 -4.46 11.63 -5.80
N ASP A 281 -5.03 10.64 -6.50
CA ASP A 281 -5.84 10.91 -7.69
C ASP A 281 -7.05 11.80 -7.35
N GLY A 282 -7.30 12.81 -8.19
CA GLY A 282 -8.37 13.80 -7.98
C GLY A 282 -7.96 15.01 -7.12
N GLN A 283 -6.76 15.02 -6.54
CA GLN A 283 -6.20 16.21 -5.90
C GLN A 283 -5.72 17.23 -6.95
N PRO A 284 -5.79 18.55 -6.66
CA PRO A 284 -5.31 19.57 -7.58
C PRO A 284 -3.79 19.50 -7.71
N ASP A 285 -3.31 19.72 -8.94
CA ASP A 285 -1.88 19.86 -9.20
C ASP A 285 -1.31 21.12 -8.52
N ARG A 286 -0.01 21.11 -8.23
CA ARG A 286 0.69 22.21 -7.55
C ARG A 286 1.96 22.57 -8.30
N ALA A 287 2.26 23.87 -8.32
CA ALA A 287 3.56 24.32 -8.82
C ALA A 287 4.66 23.82 -7.87
N SER A 288 5.57 22.99 -8.39
CA SER A 288 6.78 22.62 -7.68
C SER A 288 7.72 23.82 -7.64
N THR A 289 8.17 24.20 -6.44
CA THR A 289 9.11 25.31 -6.24
C THR A 289 10.25 24.89 -5.33
N THR A 290 11.31 25.69 -5.26
CA THR A 290 12.40 25.45 -4.30
C THR A 290 11.89 25.45 -2.86
N SER A 291 10.94 26.31 -2.48
CA SER A 291 10.40 26.35 -1.11
C SER A 291 9.43 25.20 -0.83
N GLU A 292 8.58 24.85 -1.78
CA GLU A 292 7.63 23.74 -1.65
C GLU A 292 7.79 22.77 -2.85
N PRO A 293 8.82 21.91 -2.82
CA PRO A 293 9.00 20.91 -3.87
C PRO A 293 7.84 19.93 -3.88
N TYR A 294 7.32 19.67 -5.07
CA TYR A 294 6.19 18.79 -5.30
C TYR A 294 6.53 17.90 -6.49
N LEU A 295 7.12 16.73 -6.21
CA LEU A 295 7.80 15.91 -7.20
C LEU A 295 7.16 14.52 -7.32
N MET A 296 6.90 14.10 -8.54
CA MET A 296 6.43 12.76 -8.86
C MET A 296 7.52 12.00 -9.63
N ILE A 297 7.84 10.79 -9.18
CA ILE A 297 8.77 9.90 -9.88
C ILE A 297 7.93 8.99 -10.79
N ASP A 298 7.97 9.23 -12.10
CA ASP A 298 7.34 8.33 -13.06
C ASP A 298 8.05 6.97 -13.00
N TRP A 299 7.27 5.89 -12.98
CA TRP A 299 7.70 4.52 -12.62
C TRP A 299 8.09 4.27 -11.17
N GLY A 300 8.23 5.33 -10.36
CA GLY A 300 8.48 5.21 -8.94
C GLY A 300 7.37 4.44 -8.22
N VAL A 301 7.76 3.56 -7.31
CA VAL A 301 6.86 2.95 -6.32
C VAL A 301 7.23 3.51 -4.95
N HIS A 302 7.32 2.69 -3.91
CA HIS A 302 7.42 3.18 -2.55
C HIS A 302 8.84 3.67 -2.24
N HIS A 303 8.95 4.99 -2.00
CA HIS A 303 10.15 5.74 -1.62
C HIS A 303 11.41 5.43 -2.44
N TRP A 304 11.25 5.31 -3.77
CA TRP A 304 12.35 5.00 -4.70
C TRP A 304 13.51 6.01 -4.64
N ASP A 305 13.24 7.28 -4.31
CA ASP A 305 14.27 8.32 -4.18
C ASP A 305 15.19 8.15 -2.96
N GLU A 306 14.76 7.39 -1.95
CA GLU A 306 15.59 7.13 -0.76
C GLU A 306 16.64 6.03 -0.98
N PHE A 307 16.56 5.30 -2.10
CA PHE A 307 17.56 4.31 -2.47
C PHE A 307 18.77 4.99 -3.12
N GLY A 308 19.98 4.51 -2.82
CA GLY A 308 21.21 5.10 -3.31
C GLY A 308 22.14 4.06 -3.94
N PRO A 309 23.23 4.50 -4.59
CA PRO A 309 24.23 3.59 -5.13
C PRO A 309 24.83 2.72 -4.01
N ARG A 310 24.89 1.40 -4.24
CA ARG A 310 25.51 0.44 -3.32
C ARG A 310 26.70 -0.26 -4.00
N PRO A 311 27.65 -0.84 -3.25
CA PRO A 311 28.72 -1.63 -3.85
C PRO A 311 28.13 -2.74 -4.74
N ASN A 312 28.62 -2.84 -5.97
CA ASN A 312 28.15 -3.77 -7.02
C ASN A 312 26.80 -3.41 -7.68
N LEU A 313 26.28 -2.20 -7.46
CA LEU A 313 25.13 -1.67 -8.21
C LEU A 313 25.56 -0.88 -9.46
N ASP A 314 26.78 -1.11 -9.96
CA ASP A 314 27.37 -0.43 -11.13
C ASP A 314 26.85 -1.05 -12.44
N GLU A 315 25.54 -1.03 -12.63
CA GLU A 315 24.87 -1.48 -13.86
C GLU A 315 24.47 -0.28 -14.72
N GLU A 316 24.74 -0.38 -16.03
CA GLU A 316 24.37 0.68 -16.97
C GLU A 316 22.85 0.91 -16.95
N GLY A 317 22.44 2.14 -16.65
CA GLY A 317 21.02 2.52 -16.55
C GLY A 317 20.46 2.51 -15.13
N LEU A 318 21.23 2.11 -14.12
CA LEU A 318 20.87 2.24 -12.70
C LEU A 318 21.73 3.31 -11.99
N PRO A 319 21.15 4.12 -11.09
CA PRO A 319 19.71 4.31 -10.89
C PRO A 319 19.03 4.86 -12.16
N PRO A 320 17.72 4.60 -12.36
CA PRO A 320 16.98 5.17 -13.48
C PRO A 320 17.08 6.69 -13.51
N LYS A 321 17.10 7.28 -14.71
CA LYS A 321 17.24 8.75 -14.89
C LYS A 321 16.25 9.55 -14.04
N GLN A 322 15.01 9.10 -13.90
CA GLN A 322 13.98 9.76 -13.11
C GLN A 322 14.33 9.83 -11.62
N VAL A 323 15.01 8.81 -11.09
CA VAL A 323 15.50 8.77 -9.71
C VAL A 323 16.69 9.73 -9.57
N VAL A 324 17.65 9.68 -10.50
CA VAL A 324 18.81 10.58 -10.51
C VAL A 324 18.38 12.05 -10.59
N ASP A 325 17.45 12.38 -11.51
CA ASP A 325 16.93 13.73 -11.68
C ASP A 325 16.15 14.20 -10.44
N ASN A 326 15.43 13.30 -9.77
CA ASN A 326 14.75 13.61 -8.51
C ASN A 326 15.76 13.89 -7.39
N GLN A 327 16.73 13.02 -7.17
CA GLN A 327 17.78 13.18 -6.16
C GLN A 327 18.61 14.46 -6.39
N GLN A 328 18.89 14.81 -7.65
CA GLN A 328 19.56 16.06 -7.99
C GLN A 328 18.72 17.28 -7.59
N GLN A 329 17.41 17.28 -7.87
CA GLN A 329 16.50 18.33 -7.39
C GLN A 329 16.45 18.41 -5.86
N GLN A 330 16.49 17.26 -5.17
CA GLN A 330 16.60 17.23 -3.70
C GLN A 330 17.83 17.94 -3.19
N VAL A 331 18.99 17.63 -3.76
CA VAL A 331 20.25 18.31 -3.42
C VAL A 331 20.14 19.82 -3.68
N GLU A 332 19.52 20.23 -4.78
CA GLU A 332 19.38 21.64 -5.14
C GLU A 332 18.50 22.42 -4.15
N PHE A 333 17.29 21.94 -3.86
CA PHE A 333 16.41 22.66 -2.94
C PHE A 333 16.93 22.62 -1.50
N VAL A 334 17.58 21.53 -1.06
CA VAL A 334 18.18 21.46 0.28
C VAL A 334 19.33 22.45 0.40
N LYS A 335 20.19 22.57 -0.63
CA LYS A 335 21.26 23.58 -0.65
C LYS A 335 20.70 25.00 -0.59
N ALA A 336 19.62 25.28 -1.32
CA ALA A 336 18.94 26.58 -1.24
C ALA A 336 18.41 26.85 0.17
N TRP A 337 17.74 25.87 0.79
CA TRP A 337 17.26 26.00 2.17
C TRP A 337 18.40 26.26 3.15
N LEU A 338 19.52 25.53 3.05
CA LEU A 338 20.67 25.74 3.92
C LEU A 338 21.29 27.13 3.75
N LYS A 339 21.34 27.65 2.52
CA LYS A 339 21.78 29.03 2.27
C LYS A 339 20.85 30.02 2.98
N ASP A 340 19.53 29.89 2.82
CA ASP A 340 18.55 30.76 3.48
C ASP A 340 18.71 30.71 5.01
N TRP A 341 18.97 29.53 5.58
CA TRP A 341 19.21 29.36 7.02
C TRP A 341 20.44 30.13 7.51
N HIS A 342 21.55 30.05 6.77
CA HIS A 342 22.78 30.76 7.11
C HIS A 342 22.59 32.28 7.00
N ASP A 343 21.84 32.74 6.00
CA ASP A 343 21.58 34.16 5.80
C ASP A 343 20.66 34.72 6.91
N GLU A 344 19.61 33.98 7.31
CA GLU A 344 18.72 34.37 8.43
C GLU A 344 19.45 34.41 9.77
N ASN A 345 20.29 33.41 10.09
CA ASN A 345 21.04 33.40 11.35
C ASN A 345 22.05 34.54 11.46
N LYS A 346 22.70 34.94 10.36
CA LYS A 346 23.62 36.09 10.36
C LYS A 346 22.88 37.39 10.65
N GLN A 347 21.70 37.59 10.04
CA GLN A 347 20.87 38.77 10.31
C GLN A 347 20.39 38.80 11.77
N ASP A 348 20.06 37.65 12.34
CA ASP A 348 19.70 37.53 13.76
C ASP A 348 20.87 37.84 14.71
N GLU A 349 22.11 37.52 14.32
CA GLU A 349 23.31 37.89 15.06
C GLU A 349 23.59 39.40 14.96
N GLU A 350 23.59 39.96 13.74
CA GLU A 350 23.82 41.40 13.49
C GLU A 350 22.74 42.29 14.17
N SER A 351 21.48 41.83 14.20
CA SER A 351 20.39 42.54 14.88
C SER A 351 20.50 42.50 16.41
N LYS A 352 21.06 41.42 16.98
CA LYS A 352 21.34 41.34 18.43
C LYS A 352 22.53 42.21 18.83
N GLU A 353 23.58 42.25 18.01
CA GLU A 353 24.75 43.11 18.24
C GLU A 353 24.37 44.60 18.18
N SER A 354 23.66 45.03 17.13
CA SER A 354 23.20 46.42 17.00
C SER A 354 22.28 46.85 18.15
N LYS A 355 21.38 45.97 18.60
CA LYS A 355 20.52 46.25 19.75
C LYS A 355 21.29 46.34 21.07
N ALA A 356 22.32 45.52 21.26
CA ALA A 356 23.20 45.60 22.43
C ALA A 356 24.04 46.88 22.43
N GLU A 357 24.48 47.36 21.26
CA GLU A 357 25.17 48.65 21.12
C GLU A 357 24.23 49.84 21.40
N GLU A 358 22.98 49.81 20.93
CA GLU A 358 21.98 50.84 21.24
C GLU A 358 21.62 50.87 22.73
N ASP A 359 21.36 49.71 23.35
CA ASP A 359 21.02 49.62 24.78
C ASP A 359 22.22 49.99 25.67
N GLY A 360 23.45 49.69 25.24
CA GLY A 360 24.69 50.09 25.93
C GLY A 360 25.00 51.59 25.86
N PHE A 361 24.41 52.33 24.90
CA PHE A 361 24.57 53.79 24.79
C PHE A 361 23.58 54.57 25.67
N VAL A 362 22.59 53.92 26.29
CA VAL A 362 21.58 54.54 27.16
C VAL A 362 22.06 54.63 28.63
N GLU A 363 23.20 54.05 28.98
CA GLU A 363 23.77 54.03 30.34
C GLU A 363 24.95 55.00 30.61
N LEU A 364 25.09 56.11 29.84
CA LEU A 364 26.11 57.16 30.09
C LEU A 364 25.53 58.47 30.63
#